data_AF-X1H6X8-F1
#
_entry.id   AF-X1H6X8-F1
#
_cell.length_a   1.000
_cell.length_b   1.000
_cell.length_c   1.000
_cell.angle_alpha   90.00
_cell.angle_beta   90.00
_cell.angle_gamma   90.00
#
_symmetry.space_group_name_H-M   'P 1'
#
loop_
_entity.id
_entity.type
_entity.pdbx_description
1 polymer ?
#
loop_
_entity_poly.entity_id
_entity_poly.type
_entity_poly.pdbx_seq_one_letter_code
_entity_poly.pdbx_strand_id
1 'polypeptide(L)'
;MKSLLPLSQKELAKKIGLTPSSVSRAIRGKSIDTPWGEEIPLKNFFPRPKRFRKELLKQLLETEAEPLSDEAIKDRLDKEFGVSVSRRSVANLRKELKIPATWKRKQALIQQRKP
;
A
#
# COMPACT_ATOMS: atom_id res chain seq x y z
N MET A 1 5.53 13.72 -4.21
CA MET A 1 4.20 13.05 -4.12
C MET A 1 3.96 12.33 -2.78
N LYS A 2 4.35 12.90 -1.63
CA LYS A 2 4.24 12.23 -0.31
C LYS A 2 2.85 12.34 0.35
N SER A 3 1.83 12.82 -0.36
CA SER A 3 0.59 13.30 0.29
C SER A 3 -0.72 12.95 -0.42
N LEU A 4 -0.70 12.09 -1.46
CA LEU A 4 -1.95 11.63 -2.07
C LEU A 4 -2.31 10.25 -1.54
N LEU A 5 -3.43 10.19 -0.81
CA LEU A 5 -4.12 8.93 -0.55
C LEU A 5 -4.59 8.39 -1.90
N PRO A 6 -4.09 7.22 -2.33
CA PRO A 6 -4.44 6.72 -3.64
C PRO A 6 -5.89 6.26 -3.64
N LEU A 7 -6.62 6.78 -4.61
CA LEU A 7 -7.96 6.36 -4.94
C LEU A 7 -7.85 5.31 -6.05
N SER A 8 -8.41 4.11 -5.87
CA SER A 8 -8.44 3.16 -6.98
C SER A 8 -9.51 3.53 -8.01
N GLN A 9 -9.34 3.10 -9.26
CA GLN A 9 -10.37 3.27 -10.30
C GLN A 9 -11.71 2.66 -9.89
N LYS A 10 -11.69 1.58 -9.10
CA LYS A 10 -12.91 0.94 -8.58
C LYS A 10 -13.63 1.82 -7.54
N GLU A 11 -12.87 2.46 -6.65
CA GLU A 11 -13.42 3.38 -5.66
C GLU A 11 -13.91 4.68 -6.32
N LEU A 12 -13.15 5.21 -7.28
CA LEU A 12 -13.58 6.37 -8.08
C LEU A 12 -14.89 6.05 -8.82
N ALA A 13 -14.93 4.93 -9.54
CA ALA A 13 -16.12 4.46 -10.26
C ALA A 13 -17.35 4.36 -9.34
N LYS A 14 -17.18 3.79 -8.13
CA LYS A 14 -18.24 3.72 -7.12
C LYS A 14 -18.71 5.11 -6.66
N LYS A 15 -17.79 6.06 -6.46
CA LYS A 15 -18.13 7.43 -6.02
C LYS A 15 -18.90 8.22 -7.07
N ILE A 16 -18.60 8.03 -8.35
CA ILE A 16 -19.21 8.78 -9.46
C ILE A 16 -20.33 8.02 -10.17
N GLY A 17 -20.72 6.84 -9.66
CA GLY A 17 -21.80 6.02 -10.24
C GLY A 17 -21.48 5.38 -11.60
N LEU A 18 -20.19 5.19 -11.93
CA LEU A 18 -19.76 4.59 -13.19
C LEU A 18 -19.19 3.18 -12.99
N THR A 19 -18.94 2.48 -14.11
CA THR A 19 -18.21 1.20 -14.09
C THR A 19 -16.69 1.45 -14.12
N PRO A 20 -15.87 0.57 -13.50
CA PRO A 20 -14.41 0.70 -13.55
C PRO A 20 -13.85 0.70 -14.98
N SER A 21 -14.48 0.00 -15.92
CA SER A 21 -14.10 -0.01 -17.33
C SER A 21 -14.35 1.34 -18.02
N SER A 22 -15.45 2.02 -17.69
CA SER A 22 -15.71 3.39 -18.19
C SER A 22 -14.67 4.38 -17.68
N VAL A 23 -14.31 4.32 -16.39
CA VAL A 23 -13.23 5.15 -15.83
C VAL A 23 -11.89 4.84 -16.50
N SER A 24 -11.56 3.57 -16.67
CA SER A 24 -10.31 3.14 -17.32
C SER A 24 -10.19 3.65 -18.75
N ARG A 25 -11.30 3.62 -19.52
CA ARG A 25 -11.35 4.18 -20.88
C ARG A 25 -11.21 5.70 -20.86
N ALA A 26 -11.89 6.38 -19.93
CA ALA A 26 -11.87 7.85 -19.84
C ALA A 26 -10.47 8.42 -19.54
N ILE A 27 -9.64 7.72 -18.76
CA ILE A 27 -8.28 8.15 -18.40
C ILE A 27 -7.20 7.59 -19.34
N ARG A 28 -7.54 6.68 -20.24
CA ARG A 28 -6.56 6.05 -21.15
C ARG A 28 -6.01 7.08 -22.11
N GLY A 29 -4.69 7.16 -22.20
CA GLY A 29 -4.00 8.11 -23.09
C GLY A 29 -4.06 9.57 -22.64
N LYS A 30 -4.58 9.83 -21.42
CA LYS A 30 -4.61 11.16 -20.84
C LYS A 30 -3.53 11.32 -19.77
N SER A 31 -2.99 12.52 -19.68
CA SER A 31 -1.95 12.95 -18.76
C SER A 31 -2.36 14.27 -18.09
N ILE A 32 -1.67 14.60 -16.99
CA ILE A 32 -1.82 15.86 -16.28
C ILE A 32 -0.44 16.52 -16.29
N ASP A 33 -0.40 17.76 -16.76
CA ASP A 33 0.76 18.63 -16.54
C ASP A 33 0.78 19.03 -15.08
N THR A 34 1.85 18.64 -14.40
CA THR A 34 2.02 18.98 -13.00
C THR A 34 2.77 20.31 -12.88
N PRO A 35 2.54 21.09 -11.79
CA PRO A 35 3.22 22.38 -11.57
C PRO A 35 4.76 22.31 -11.53
N TRP A 36 5.31 21.10 -11.44
CA TRP A 36 6.74 20.79 -11.36
C TRP A 36 7.36 20.51 -12.74
N GLY A 37 6.59 20.68 -13.82
CA GLY A 37 7.04 20.52 -15.21
C GLY A 37 7.02 19.09 -15.74
N GLU A 38 6.50 18.13 -14.98
CA GLU A 38 6.39 16.74 -15.41
C GLU A 38 4.96 16.43 -15.91
N GLU A 39 4.87 15.87 -17.11
CA GLU A 39 3.65 15.29 -17.66
C GLU A 39 3.47 13.88 -17.07
N ILE A 40 2.39 13.67 -16.30
CA ILE A 40 2.15 12.41 -15.61
C ILE A 40 0.86 11.75 -16.13
N PRO A 41 0.91 10.51 -16.65
CA PRO A 41 -0.28 9.78 -17.06
C PRO A 41 -1.31 9.66 -15.94
N LEU A 42 -2.60 9.95 -16.22
CA LEU A 42 -3.66 9.90 -15.20
C LEU A 42 -3.76 8.51 -14.54
N LYS A 43 -3.45 7.44 -15.28
CA LYS A 43 -3.46 6.07 -14.77
C LYS A 43 -2.57 5.87 -13.53
N ASN A 44 -1.52 6.68 -13.38
CA ASN A 44 -0.56 6.58 -12.28
C ASN A 44 -1.17 7.06 -10.95
N PHE A 45 -2.17 7.94 -11.00
CA PHE A 45 -2.87 8.44 -9.82
C PHE A 45 -3.92 7.46 -9.27
N PHE A 46 -4.28 6.42 -10.03
CA PHE A 46 -5.29 5.44 -9.63
C PHE A 46 -4.71 4.01 -9.53
N PRO A 47 -3.79 3.75 -8.57
CA PRO A 47 -3.15 2.45 -8.45
C PRO A 47 -4.15 1.37 -8.00
N ARG A 48 -3.80 0.11 -8.26
CA ARG A 48 -4.57 -1.04 -7.75
C ARG A 48 -4.41 -1.10 -6.22
N PRO A 49 -5.50 -1.24 -5.43
CA PRO A 49 -5.44 -1.23 -3.97
C PRO A 49 -4.42 -2.22 -3.40
N LYS A 50 -4.37 -3.43 -3.97
CA LYS A 50 -3.45 -4.48 -3.52
C LYS A 50 -1.98 -4.12 -3.72
N ARG A 51 -1.63 -3.50 -4.86
CA ARG A 51 -0.23 -3.09 -5.15
C ARG A 51 0.20 -1.98 -4.20
N PHE A 52 -0.66 -0.99 -4.00
CA PHE A 52 -0.37 0.11 -3.08
C PHE A 52 -0.21 -0.36 -1.63
N ARG A 53 -1.12 -1.22 -1.14
CA ARG A 53 -1.03 -1.80 0.20
C ARG A 53 0.27 -2.59 0.42
N LYS A 54 0.79 -3.27 -0.62
CA LYS A 54 2.11 -3.94 -0.55
C LYS A 54 3.25 -2.95 -0.40
N GLU A 55 3.22 -1.86 -1.15
CA GLU A 55 4.26 -0.82 -1.10
C GLU A 55 4.30 -0.16 0.28
N LEU A 56 3.13 0.23 0.82
CA LEU A 56 3.03 0.76 2.16
C LEU A 56 3.49 -0.22 3.22
N LEU A 57 3.08 -1.50 3.11
CA LEU A 57 3.52 -2.54 4.02
C LEU A 57 5.05 -2.68 3.98
N LYS A 58 5.65 -2.60 2.80
CA LYS A 58 7.10 -2.66 2.63
C LYS A 58 7.80 -1.46 3.29
N GLN A 59 7.32 -0.23 3.05
CA GLN A 59 7.86 0.97 3.71
C GLN A 59 7.77 0.89 5.25
N LEU A 60 6.64 0.41 5.76
CA LEU A 60 6.40 0.29 7.20
C LEU A 60 7.30 -0.76 7.84
N LEU A 61 7.62 -1.84 7.11
CA LEU A 61 8.55 -2.87 7.56
C LEU A 61 10.02 -2.45 7.40
N GLU A 62 10.38 -1.66 6.38
CA GLU A 62 11.74 -1.11 6.23
C GLU A 62 12.08 -0.10 7.33
N THR A 63 11.08 0.57 7.91
CA THR A 63 11.24 1.54 9.00
C THR A 63 10.98 0.96 10.39
N GLU A 64 10.69 -0.35 10.50
CA GLU A 64 10.44 -0.98 11.79
C GLU A 64 11.75 -1.21 12.56
N ALA A 65 11.87 -0.65 13.77
CA ALA A 65 13.02 -0.92 14.64
C ALA A 65 12.93 -2.32 15.28
N GLU A 66 11.72 -2.79 15.53
CA GLU A 66 11.43 -4.14 16.03
C GLU A 66 10.34 -4.81 15.20
N PRO A 67 10.37 -6.15 15.04
CA PRO A 67 9.36 -6.86 14.28
C PRO A 67 7.95 -6.63 14.82
N LEU A 68 7.11 -5.95 14.03
CA LEU A 68 5.73 -5.65 14.40
C LEU A 68 4.81 -6.87 14.19
N SER A 69 3.76 -6.98 15.01
CA SER A 69 2.71 -7.99 14.82
C SER A 69 1.81 -7.62 13.64
N ASP A 70 1.15 -8.61 13.03
CA ASP A 70 0.19 -8.35 11.95
C ASP A 70 -0.97 -7.42 12.42
N GLU A 71 -1.27 -7.41 13.72
CA GLU A 71 -2.25 -6.50 14.36
C GLU A 71 -1.70 -5.06 14.45
N ALA A 72 -0.46 -4.89 14.91
CA ALA A 72 0.16 -3.57 15.02
C ALA A 72 0.39 -2.92 13.64
N ILE A 73 0.75 -3.72 12.64
CA ILE A 73 0.88 -3.27 11.25
C ILE A 73 -0.47 -2.77 10.72
N LYS A 74 -1.56 -3.50 11.00
CA LYS A 74 -2.92 -3.13 10.63
C LYS A 74 -3.29 -1.76 11.23
N ASP A 75 -3.07 -1.59 12.53
CA ASP A 75 -3.40 -0.33 13.22
C ASP A 75 -2.54 0.84 12.74
N ARG A 76 -1.27 0.58 12.42
CA ARG A 76 -0.35 1.61 11.92
C ARG A 76 -0.67 2.02 10.48
N LEU A 77 -1.08 1.08 9.62
CA LEU A 77 -1.58 1.37 8.28
C LEU A 77 -2.84 2.26 8.31
N ASP A 78 -3.72 2.04 9.28
CA ASP A 78 -4.92 2.84 9.48
C ASP A 78 -4.57 4.24 10.02
N LYS A 79 -3.73 4.32 11.06
CA LYS A 79 -3.34 5.60 11.69
C LYS A 79 -2.48 6.50 10.81
N GLU A 80 -1.46 5.95 10.16
CA GLU A 80 -0.49 6.75 9.39
C GLU A 80 -0.96 7.01 7.94
N PHE A 81 -1.69 6.06 7.35
CA PHE A 81 -2.04 6.10 5.93
C PHE A 81 -3.55 6.05 5.68
N GLY A 82 -4.41 5.99 6.70
CA GLY A 82 -5.86 5.89 6.52
C GLY A 82 -6.30 4.60 5.80
N VAL A 83 -5.44 3.57 5.79
CA VAL A 83 -5.68 2.33 5.03
C VAL A 83 -6.26 1.26 5.95
N SER A 84 -7.59 1.17 5.96
CA SER A 84 -8.29 0.11 6.68
C SER A 84 -8.11 -1.24 5.96
N VAL A 85 -7.42 -2.16 6.62
CA VAL A 85 -7.20 -3.55 6.17
C VAL A 85 -7.49 -4.51 7.31
N SER A 86 -7.83 -5.76 6.99
CA SER A 86 -7.96 -6.80 8.01
C SER A 86 -6.59 -7.40 8.36
N ARG A 87 -6.43 -7.91 9.59
CA ARG A 87 -5.23 -8.67 9.99
C ARG A 87 -4.92 -9.83 9.02
N ARG A 88 -5.95 -10.53 8.55
CA ARG A 88 -5.79 -11.60 7.54
C ARG A 88 -5.25 -11.05 6.21
N SER A 89 -5.66 -9.86 5.79
CA SER A 89 -5.13 -9.21 4.60
C SER A 89 -3.66 -8.86 4.76
N VAL A 90 -3.27 -8.31 5.92
CA VAL A 90 -1.86 -8.02 6.24
C VAL A 90 -1.02 -9.30 6.17
N ALA A 91 -1.47 -10.39 6.80
CA ALA A 91 -0.78 -11.67 6.75
C ALA A 91 -0.63 -12.21 5.31
N ASN A 92 -1.66 -12.07 4.47
CA ASN A 92 -1.60 -12.48 3.06
C ASN A 92 -0.61 -11.62 2.25
N LEU A 93 -0.64 -10.30 2.43
CA LEU A 93 0.30 -9.38 1.79
C LEU A 93 1.74 -9.70 2.22
N ARG A 94 1.97 -9.98 3.50
CA ARG A 94 3.27 -10.37 4.05
C ARG A 94 3.78 -11.68 3.45
N LYS A 95 2.92 -12.70 3.31
CA LYS A 95 3.25 -13.96 2.63
C LYS A 95 3.64 -13.73 1.17
N GLU A 96 2.88 -12.90 0.45
CA GLU A 96 3.19 -12.57 -0.95
C GLU A 96 4.50 -11.77 -1.10
N LEU A 97 4.90 -11.01 -0.09
CA LEU A 97 6.19 -10.33 -0.03
C LEU A 97 7.33 -11.25 0.47
N LYS A 98 7.05 -12.54 0.72
CA LYS A 98 7.99 -13.53 1.30
C LYS A 98 8.57 -13.12 2.66
N ILE A 99 7.84 -12.31 3.41
CA ILE A 99 8.28 -11.83 4.72
C ILE A 99 7.82 -12.81 5.81
N PRO A 100 8.75 -13.32 6.65
CA PRO A 100 8.40 -14.28 7.69
C PRO A 100 7.52 -13.66 8.79
N ALA A 101 6.83 -14.52 9.53
CA ALA A 101 5.98 -14.08 10.64
C ALA A 101 6.80 -13.41 11.73
N THR A 102 6.14 -12.56 12.51
CA THR A 102 6.77 -11.76 13.57
C THR A 102 7.60 -12.60 14.54
N TRP A 103 7.13 -13.79 14.93
CA TRP A 103 7.88 -14.69 15.82
C TRP A 103 9.22 -15.12 15.24
N LYS A 104 9.25 -15.46 13.94
CA LYS A 104 10.46 -15.90 13.24
C LYS A 104 11.42 -14.74 13.02
N ARG A 105 10.90 -13.53 12.77
CA ARG A 105 11.70 -12.29 12.71
C ARG A 105 12.31 -11.95 14.08
N LYS A 106 11.55 -12.10 15.17
CA LYS A 106 12.05 -11.92 16.54
C LYS A 106 13.15 -12.92 16.89
N GLN A 107 12.97 -14.21 16.56
CA GLN A 107 14.02 -15.22 16.77
C GLN A 107 15.30 -14.90 16.00
N ALA A 108 15.20 -14.50 14.73
CA ALA A 108 16.36 -14.10 13.94
C ALA A 108 17.11 -12.90 14.56
N LEU A 109 16.37 -11.92 15.10
CA LEU A 109 16.97 -10.77 15.79
C LEU A 109 17.70 -11.18 17.09
N ILE A 110 17.12 -12.09 17.87
CA ILE A 110 17.74 -12.64 19.09
C ILE A 110 18.99 -13.44 18.75
N GLN A 111 18.96 -14.23 17.66
CA GLN A 111 20.08 -15.03 17.19
C GLN A 111 21.25 -14.15 16.72
N GLN A 112 20.97 -13.02 16.07
CA GLN A 112 21.97 -12.04 15.62
C GLN A 112 22.62 -11.24 16.77
N ARG A 113 21.94 -11.14 17.92
CA ARG A 113 22.43 -10.43 19.11
C ARG A 113 23.18 -11.34 20.08
N LYS A 114 23.31 -12.64 19.79
CA LYS A 114 24.05 -13.57 20.63
C LYS A 114 25.55 -13.39 20.36
N PRO A 115 26.38 -13.16 21.39
CA PRO A 115 27.82 -12.95 21.25
C PRO A 115 28.54 -14.19 20.71
#